data_AF-A0A5J4QUN6-F1
#
_entry.id   AF-A0A5J4QUN6-F1
#
_cell.length_a   1.000
_cell.length_b   1.000
_cell.length_c   1.000
_cell.angle_alpha   90.00
_cell.angle_beta   90.00
_cell.angle_gamma   90.00
#
_symmetry.space_group_name_H-M   'P 1'
#
loop_
_entity.id
_entity.type
_entity.pdbx_description
1 polymer ?
#
loop_
_entity_poly.entity_id
_entity_poly.type
_entity_poly.pdbx_seq_one_letter_code
_entity_poly.pdbx_strand_id
1 'polypeptide(L)'
;MGQPNQVIKKSTDRGGWWMTQIKNNKPRNIEAHKTQATITTDASLGRWGATLQIPGETIQRVSKPWKAKIPTSNRRGTTAILLALNYFQPILQHNHLRYLKVKTDNTIACYNLTKGKAKVGLRRLIDQILLYIEEQQWEVKFKHIP
;
A
#
# COMPACT_ATOMS: atom_id res chain seq x y z
N MET A 1 -22.35 39.47 -31.36
CA MET A 1 -23.18 38.37 -30.81
C MET A 1 -22.51 37.04 -31.16
N GLY A 2 -22.29 36.16 -30.18
CA GLY A 2 -22.28 34.70 -30.37
C GLY A 2 -20.99 34.00 -30.82
N GLN A 3 -20.15 33.61 -29.85
CA GLN A 3 -19.09 32.57 -29.86
C GLN A 3 -19.59 31.14 -30.24
N PRO A 4 -18.77 30.06 -30.26
CA PRO A 4 -17.30 29.90 -30.42
C PRO A 4 -16.80 28.65 -31.21
N ASN A 5 -15.49 28.66 -31.45
CA ASN A 5 -14.57 27.52 -31.63
C ASN A 5 -14.89 26.27 -30.78
N GLN A 6 -14.89 25.10 -31.43
CA GLN A 6 -14.76 23.81 -30.75
C GLN A 6 -13.29 23.56 -30.38
N VAL A 7 -12.95 23.82 -29.12
CA VAL A 7 -11.69 23.36 -28.52
C VAL A 7 -11.90 21.96 -27.94
N ILE A 8 -11.10 21.03 -28.45
CA ILE A 8 -10.94 19.65 -27.98
C ILE A 8 -10.74 19.64 -26.46
N LYS A 9 -11.67 19.01 -25.72
CA LYS A 9 -11.54 18.76 -24.28
C LYS A 9 -10.38 17.79 -24.02
N LYS A 10 -9.19 18.33 -23.74
CA LYS A 10 -8.09 17.55 -23.14
C LYS A 10 -8.41 17.31 -21.67
N SER A 11 -8.41 16.04 -21.26
CA SER A 11 -8.64 15.57 -19.90
C SER A 11 -7.52 16.03 -18.95
N THR A 12 -7.79 17.05 -18.14
CA THR A 12 -6.85 17.65 -17.17
C THR A 12 -7.06 17.11 -15.75
N ASP A 13 -7.00 15.80 -15.57
CA ASP A 13 -7.29 15.19 -14.25
C ASP A 13 -6.02 14.81 -13.46
N ARG A 14 -4.88 14.62 -14.14
CA ARG A 14 -3.63 14.20 -13.48
C ARG A 14 -2.82 15.35 -12.87
N GLY A 15 -2.86 16.55 -13.45
CA GLY A 15 -2.04 17.68 -12.98
C GLY A 15 -2.53 18.28 -11.66
N GLY A 16 -3.85 18.31 -11.46
CA GLY A 16 -4.46 18.86 -10.26
C GLY A 16 -4.20 18.02 -9.01
N TRP A 17 -4.22 16.69 -9.14
CA TRP A 17 -4.04 15.78 -8.01
C TRP A 17 -2.68 15.95 -7.33
N TRP A 18 -1.57 15.93 -8.08
CA TRP A 18 -0.22 16.11 -7.51
C TRP A 18 -0.02 17.47 -6.85
N MET A 19 -0.62 18.54 -7.39
CA MET A 19 -0.57 19.88 -6.81
C MET A 19 -1.32 19.95 -5.47
N THR A 20 -2.44 19.26 -5.35
CA THR A 20 -3.18 19.12 -4.09
C THR A 20 -2.36 18.35 -3.04
N GLN A 21 -1.62 17.31 -3.46
CA GLN A 21 -0.74 16.54 -2.57
C GLN A 21 0.39 17.40 -1.98
N ILE A 22 1.03 18.24 -2.80
CA ILE A 22 2.08 19.15 -2.33
C ILE A 22 1.51 20.19 -1.36
N LYS A 23 0.32 20.73 -1.63
CA LYS A 23 -0.34 21.71 -0.75
C LYS A 23 -0.77 21.13 0.59
N ASN A 24 -1.14 19.85 0.63
CA ASN A 24 -1.58 19.16 1.83
C ASN A 24 -0.44 18.52 2.63
N ASN A 25 0.80 18.60 2.15
CA ASN A 25 1.98 18.09 2.84
C ASN A 25 2.29 18.97 4.06
N LYS A 26 1.59 18.71 5.17
CA LYS A 26 1.91 19.31 6.47
C LYS A 26 3.29 18.81 6.91
N PRO A 27 4.15 19.68 7.46
CA PRO A 27 5.42 19.24 8.04
C PRO A 27 5.14 18.18 9.11
N ARG A 28 5.53 16.93 8.82
CA ARG A 28 5.47 15.83 9.80
C ARG A 28 6.62 16.02 10.78
N ASN A 29 6.30 16.01 12.07
CA ASN A 29 7.29 15.95 13.13
C ASN A 29 8.10 14.65 12.95
N ILE A 30 9.42 14.75 12.81
CA ILE A 30 10.32 13.61 12.55
C ILE A 30 10.69 12.96 13.88
N GLU A 31 9.71 12.73 14.76
CA GLU A 31 9.93 11.76 15.83
C GLU A 31 9.97 10.40 15.18
N ALA A 32 11.05 9.65 15.42
CA ALA A 32 11.18 8.28 14.93
C ALA A 32 10.18 7.39 15.68
N HIS A 33 8.91 7.44 15.29
CA HIS A 33 7.85 6.69 15.94
C HIS A 33 8.17 5.20 15.90
N LYS A 34 8.15 4.58 17.08
CA LYS A 34 8.43 3.15 17.26
C LYS A 34 7.36 2.35 16.51
N THR A 35 7.79 1.33 15.77
CA THR A 35 6.86 0.41 15.11
C THR A 35 5.91 -0.19 16.15
N GLN A 36 4.60 0.03 15.94
CA GLN A 36 3.55 -0.47 16.82
C GLN A 36 3.09 -1.88 16.42
N ALA A 37 3.08 -2.18 15.13
CA ALA A 37 2.72 -3.51 14.63
C ALA A 37 3.56 -3.92 13.42
N THR A 38 3.77 -5.22 13.28
CA THR A 38 4.47 -5.80 12.14
C THR A 38 3.56 -6.75 11.38
N ILE A 39 3.36 -6.49 10.09
CA ILE A 39 2.72 -7.40 9.15
C ILE A 39 3.84 -8.10 8.37
N THR A 40 3.78 -9.42 8.29
CA THR A 40 4.67 -10.20 7.42
C THR A 40 3.81 -10.91 6.38
N THR A 41 4.13 -10.77 5.10
CA THR A 41 3.35 -11.34 4.00
C THR A 41 4.15 -12.35 3.21
N ASP A 42 3.46 -13.39 2.75
CA ASP A 42 3.98 -14.40 1.83
C ASP A 42 2.99 -14.63 0.68
N ALA A 43 3.49 -14.99 -0.48
CA ALA A 43 2.70 -15.19 -1.68
C ALA A 43 3.21 -16.37 -2.52
N SER A 44 2.40 -17.44 -2.58
CA SER A 44 2.67 -18.63 -3.38
C SER A 44 1.82 -18.67 -4.65
N LEU A 45 1.94 -19.73 -5.45
CA LEU A 45 1.17 -19.88 -6.69
C LEU A 45 -0.34 -20.01 -6.44
N GLY A 46 -0.73 -20.69 -5.36
CA GLY A 46 -2.13 -20.99 -5.06
C GLY A 46 -2.79 -20.06 -4.05
N ARG A 47 -2.01 -19.37 -3.22
CA ARG A 47 -2.53 -18.61 -2.07
C ARG A 47 -1.62 -17.45 -1.67
N TRP A 48 -2.19 -16.55 -0.88
CA TRP A 48 -1.46 -15.58 -0.09
C TRP A 48 -1.60 -15.90 1.38
N GLY A 49 -0.61 -15.47 2.16
CA GLY A 49 -0.64 -15.52 3.61
C GLY A 49 -0.09 -14.25 4.22
N ALA A 50 -0.51 -13.98 5.45
CA ALA A 50 0.08 -12.93 6.25
C ALA A 50 -0.03 -13.21 7.74
N THR A 51 0.88 -12.62 8.51
CA THR A 51 0.84 -12.60 9.98
C THR A 51 0.85 -11.18 10.48
N LEU A 52 0.06 -10.88 11.51
CA LEU A 52 0.10 -9.63 12.25
C LEU A 52 0.68 -9.89 13.65
N GLN A 53 1.71 -9.14 14.00
CA GLN A 53 2.34 -9.16 15.32
C GLN A 53 2.22 -7.77 15.95
N ILE A 54 1.49 -7.70 17.06
CA ILE A 54 1.42 -6.54 17.95
C ILE A 54 2.22 -6.91 19.22
N PRO A 55 3.17 -6.09 19.71
CA PRO A 55 3.95 -6.42 20.90
C PRO A 55 3.06 -6.70 22.11
N GLY A 56 3.29 -7.82 22.78
CA GLY A 56 2.49 -8.25 23.94
C GLY A 56 1.22 -9.04 23.59
N GLU A 57 0.89 -9.20 22.30
CA GLU A 57 -0.28 -9.96 21.85
C GLU A 57 0.11 -11.25 21.09
N THR A 58 -0.86 -12.16 21.01
CA THR A 58 -0.77 -13.37 20.19
C THR A 58 -0.71 -13.02 18.71
N ILE A 59 0.20 -13.67 17.97
CA ILE A 59 0.34 -13.47 16.52
C ILE A 59 -0.91 -13.96 15.80
N GLN A 60 -1.55 -13.05 15.07
CA GLN A 60 -2.69 -13.38 14.20
C GLN A 60 -2.21 -13.81 12.82
N ARG A 61 -2.89 -14.76 12.20
CA ARG A 61 -2.48 -15.37 10.93
C ARG A 61 -3.65 -15.49 9.97
N VAL A 62 -3.38 -15.29 8.69
CA VAL A 62 -4.32 -15.52 7.60
C VAL A 62 -3.62 -16.23 6.46
N SER A 63 -4.32 -17.18 5.85
CA SER A 63 -3.91 -17.85 4.62
C SER A 63 -5.17 -18.11 3.81
N LYS A 64 -5.23 -17.59 2.58
CA LYS A 64 -6.41 -17.71 1.72
C LYS A 64 -6.00 -17.97 0.26
N PRO A 65 -6.77 -18.79 -0.47
CA PRO A 65 -6.54 -18.96 -1.91
C PRO A 65 -6.74 -17.64 -2.65
N TRP A 66 -6.12 -17.53 -3.83
CA TRP A 66 -6.39 -16.42 -4.72
C TRP A 66 -7.82 -16.49 -5.26
N LYS A 67 -8.51 -15.35 -5.37
CA LYS A 67 -9.83 -15.28 -6.04
C LYS A 67 -9.72 -15.46 -7.56
N ALA A 68 -8.56 -15.14 -8.13
CA ALA A 68 -8.26 -15.27 -9.54
C ALA A 68 -6.77 -15.55 -9.73
N LYS A 69 -6.40 -16.14 -10.88
CA LYS A 69 -4.99 -16.41 -11.20
C LYS A 69 -4.21 -15.09 -11.32
N ILE A 70 -3.12 -14.98 -10.57
CA ILE A 70 -2.20 -13.84 -10.64
C ILE A 70 -0.90 -14.28 -11.33
N PRO A 71 -0.56 -13.72 -12.50
CA PRO A 71 0.40 -14.33 -13.42
C PRO A 71 1.86 -14.24 -12.96
N THR A 72 2.25 -13.18 -12.25
CA THR A 72 3.66 -12.94 -11.89
C THR A 72 3.86 -12.99 -10.37
N SER A 73 5.03 -13.47 -9.93
CA SER A 73 5.42 -13.46 -8.51
C SER A 73 5.39 -12.04 -7.93
N ASN A 74 5.89 -11.04 -8.67
CA ASN A 74 5.88 -9.64 -8.25
C ASN A 74 4.46 -9.09 -8.04
N ARG A 75 3.53 -9.41 -8.93
CA ARG A 75 2.13 -9.01 -8.74
C ARG A 75 1.52 -9.75 -7.55
N ARG A 76 1.80 -11.05 -7.39
CA ARG A 76 1.36 -11.84 -6.24
C ARG A 76 1.86 -11.25 -4.90
N GLY A 77 3.15 -10.99 -4.77
CA GLY A 77 3.72 -10.37 -3.57
C GLY A 77 3.11 -8.99 -3.27
N THR A 78 2.99 -8.15 -4.29
CA THR A 78 2.36 -6.82 -4.12
C THR A 78 0.88 -6.92 -3.75
N THR A 79 0.13 -7.84 -4.36
CA THR A 79 -1.28 -8.07 -4.02
C THR A 79 -1.44 -8.68 -2.63
N ALA A 80 -0.54 -9.56 -2.19
CA ALA A 80 -0.56 -10.11 -0.82
C ALA A 80 -0.42 -8.99 0.23
N ILE A 81 0.41 -7.98 -0.02
CA ILE A 81 0.52 -6.78 0.83
C ILE A 81 -0.81 -6.03 0.93
N LEU A 82 -1.46 -5.75 -0.21
CA LEU A 82 -2.76 -5.07 -0.22
C LEU A 82 -3.82 -5.86 0.55
N LEU A 83 -3.89 -7.18 0.31
CA LEU A 83 -4.85 -8.04 0.98
C LEU A 83 -4.59 -8.17 2.48
N ALA A 84 -3.33 -8.23 2.90
CA ALA A 84 -2.96 -8.27 4.31
C ALA A 84 -3.33 -6.96 5.03
N LEU A 85 -3.02 -5.80 4.43
CA LEU A 85 -3.40 -4.49 4.98
C LEU A 85 -4.92 -4.38 5.13
N ASN A 86 -5.68 -4.79 4.11
CA ASN A 86 -7.14 -4.77 4.16
C ASN A 86 -7.71 -5.76 5.19
N TYR A 87 -7.16 -6.97 5.28
CA TYR A 87 -7.62 -7.99 6.21
C TYR A 87 -7.40 -7.59 7.68
N PHE A 88 -6.26 -6.98 7.99
CA PHE A 88 -5.93 -6.55 9.35
C PHE A 88 -6.44 -5.14 9.69
N GLN A 89 -7.00 -4.40 8.73
CA GLN A 89 -7.48 -3.04 8.92
C GLN A 89 -8.42 -2.87 10.14
N PRO A 90 -9.43 -3.73 10.39
CA PRO A 90 -10.28 -3.59 11.56
C PRO A 90 -9.51 -3.68 12.88
N ILE A 91 -8.54 -4.59 12.97
CA ILE A 91 -7.70 -4.79 14.17
C ILE A 91 -6.79 -3.58 14.38
N LEU A 92 -6.18 -3.08 13.30
CA LEU A 92 -5.29 -1.92 13.36
C LEU A 92 -6.06 -0.67 13.80
N GLN A 93 -7.28 -0.47 13.30
CA GLN A 93 -8.13 0.66 13.67
C GLN A 93 -8.62 0.57 15.11
N HIS A 94 -9.09 -0.61 15.53
CA HIS A 94 -9.57 -0.83 16.90
C HIS A 94 -8.49 -0.55 17.95
N ASN A 95 -7.24 -0.93 17.65
CA ASN A 95 -6.09 -0.70 18.53
C ASN A 95 -5.40 0.66 18.30
N HIS A 96 -5.96 1.53 17.45
CA HIS A 96 -5.41 2.84 17.08
C HIS A 96 -3.94 2.80 16.60
N LEU A 97 -3.57 1.74 15.88
CA LEU A 97 -2.20 1.49 15.41
C LEU A 97 -1.97 2.22 14.10
N ARG A 98 -1.04 3.18 14.11
CA ARG A 98 -0.69 4.02 12.95
C ARG A 98 0.68 3.70 12.38
N TYR A 99 1.65 3.31 13.21
CA TYR A 99 3.03 3.09 12.79
C TYR A 99 3.30 1.61 12.52
N LEU A 100 3.24 1.22 11.24
CA LEU A 100 3.30 -0.16 10.80
C LEU A 100 4.65 -0.49 10.17
N LYS A 101 5.04 -1.76 10.27
CA LYS A 101 6.13 -2.34 9.50
C LYS A 101 5.60 -3.49 8.66
N VAL A 102 5.75 -3.43 7.35
CA VAL A 102 5.37 -4.51 6.43
C VAL A 102 6.63 -5.22 5.95
N LYS A 103 6.69 -6.53 6.14
CA LYS A 103 7.78 -7.40 5.72
C LYS A 103 7.34 -8.30 4.57
N THR A 104 8.19 -8.42 3.55
CA THR A 104 7.94 -9.29 2.38
C THR A 104 9.26 -9.83 1.84
N ASP A 105 9.23 -11.04 1.32
CA ASP A 105 10.29 -11.68 0.53
C ASP A 105 10.37 -11.14 -0.91
N ASN A 106 9.33 -10.46 -1.39
CA ASN A 106 9.32 -9.91 -2.72
C ASN A 106 10.09 -8.60 -2.78
N THR A 107 11.37 -8.67 -3.15
CA THR A 107 12.27 -7.52 -3.26
C THR A 107 11.70 -6.41 -4.15
N ILE A 108 11.03 -6.76 -5.25
CA ILE A 108 10.43 -5.79 -6.19
C ILE A 108 9.26 -5.05 -5.56
N ALA A 109 8.37 -5.76 -4.85
CA ALA A 109 7.26 -5.15 -4.14
C ALA A 109 7.77 -4.21 -3.03
N CYS A 110 8.73 -4.69 -2.23
CA CYS A 110 9.36 -3.89 -1.18
C CYS A 110 9.98 -2.61 -1.75
N TYR A 111 10.79 -2.73 -2.80
CA TYR A 111 11.45 -1.58 -3.43
C TYR A 111 10.45 -0.58 -3.99
N ASN A 112 9.46 -1.05 -4.75
CA ASN A 112 8.48 -0.19 -5.41
C ASN A 112 7.63 0.60 -4.40
N LEU A 113 7.17 -0.06 -3.34
CA LEU A 113 6.39 0.57 -2.27
C LEU A 113 7.23 1.55 -1.44
N THR A 114 8.48 1.18 -1.13
CA THR A 114 9.41 2.07 -0.41
C THR A 114 9.70 3.35 -1.19
N LYS A 115 9.84 3.25 -2.53
CA LYS A 115 10.20 4.40 -3.38
C LYS A 115 8.99 5.13 -3.97
N GLY A 116 7.78 4.59 -3.83
CA GLY A 116 6.60 5.11 -4.53
C GLY A 116 6.74 5.08 -6.06
N LYS A 117 7.52 4.14 -6.61
CA LYS A 117 7.85 4.07 -8.04
C LYS A 117 7.72 2.64 -8.53
N ALA A 118 7.13 2.45 -9.70
CA ALA A 118 7.00 1.13 -10.32
C ALA A 118 6.92 1.22 -11.84
N LYS A 119 7.27 0.12 -12.53
CA LYS A 119 7.03 -0.05 -13.96
C LYS A 119 5.52 0.01 -14.26
N VAL A 120 5.16 0.42 -15.47
CA VAL A 120 3.76 0.65 -15.91
C VAL A 120 2.81 -0.48 -15.49
N GLY A 121 3.21 -1.74 -15.66
CA GLY A 121 2.37 -2.89 -15.32
C GLY A 121 1.99 -3.04 -13.83
N LEU A 122 2.78 -2.47 -12.91
CA LEU A 122 2.52 -2.52 -11.46
C LEU A 122 2.11 -1.16 -10.88
N ARG A 123 2.25 -0.07 -11.65
CA ARG A 123 2.06 1.30 -11.17
C ARG A 123 0.71 1.52 -10.50
N ARG A 124 -0.37 1.11 -11.17
CA ARG A 124 -1.74 1.22 -10.63
C ARG A 124 -1.92 0.51 -9.28
N LEU A 125 -1.32 -0.67 -9.12
CA LEU A 125 -1.43 -1.44 -7.88
C LEU A 125 -0.64 -0.79 -6.74
N ILE A 126 0.54 -0.25 -7.05
CA ILE A 126 1.38 0.48 -6.08
C ILE A 126 0.69 1.77 -5.64
N ASP A 127 0.18 2.56 -6.59
CA ASP A 127 -0.54 3.79 -6.29
C ASP A 127 -1.79 3.50 -5.44
N GLN A 128 -2.51 2.41 -5.73
CA GLN A 128 -3.66 1.97 -4.93
C GLN A 128 -3.26 1.65 -3.48
N ILE A 129 -2.14 0.94 -3.26
CA ILE A 129 -1.68 0.60 -1.91
C ILE A 129 -1.28 1.87 -1.15
N LEU A 130 -0.56 2.78 -1.79
CA LEU A 130 -0.10 4.01 -1.15
C LEU A 130 -1.26 4.94 -0.80
N LEU A 131 -2.22 5.10 -1.72
CA LEU A 131 -3.44 5.86 -1.46
C LEU A 131 -4.24 5.23 -0.31
N TYR A 132 -4.40 3.91 -0.30
CA TYR A 132 -5.09 3.22 0.79
C TYR A 132 -4.40 3.45 2.14
N ILE A 133 -3.07 3.37 2.19
CA ILE A 133 -2.29 3.67 3.40
C ILE A 133 -2.53 5.11 3.88
N GLU A 134 -2.56 6.05 2.96
CA GLU A 134 -2.81 7.47 3.25
C GLU A 134 -4.23 7.71 3.78
N GLU A 135 -5.25 7.10 3.15
CA GLU A 135 -6.66 7.16 3.58
C GLU A 135 -6.84 6.61 5.00
N GLN A 136 -6.08 5.57 5.37
CA GLN A 136 -6.09 5.01 6.73
C GLN A 136 -5.23 5.82 7.72
N GLN A 137 -4.56 6.88 7.26
CA GLN A 137 -3.61 7.69 8.04
C GLN A 137 -2.49 6.85 8.68
N TRP A 138 -2.07 5.79 7.99
CA TRP A 138 -0.99 4.93 8.44
C TRP A 138 0.37 5.44 7.98
N GLU A 139 1.39 5.17 8.79
CA GLU A 139 2.80 5.35 8.45
C GLU A 139 3.46 3.98 8.34
N VAL A 140 3.73 3.56 7.11
CA VAL A 140 4.18 2.20 6.81
C VAL A 140 5.65 2.20 6.40
N LYS A 141 6.47 1.43 7.11
CA LYS A 141 7.84 1.09 6.71
C LYS A 141 7.86 -0.28 6.07
N PHE A 142 8.30 -0.37 4.82
CA PHE A 142 8.49 -1.64 4.13
C PHE A 142 9.91 -2.18 4.40
N LYS A 143 10.02 -3.50 4.61
CA LYS A 143 11.30 -4.18 4.84
C LYS A 143 11.33 -5.51 4.08
N HIS A 144 12.41 -5.73 3.34
CA HIS A 144 12.66 -7.02 2.72
C HIS A 144 13.09 -8.06 3.76
N ILE A 145 12.66 -9.31 3.61
CA ILE A 145 13.14 -10.48 4.34
C ILE A 145 13.64 -11.54 3.34
N PRO A 146 14.74 -12.26 3.62
CA PRO A 146 15.18 -13.38 2.78
C PRO A 146 14.19 -14.56 2.80
#